data_AF-A0AA39XA16-F1
#
_entry.id   AF-A0AA39XA16-F1
#
_cell.length_a   1.000
_cell.length_b   1.000
_cell.length_c   1.000
_cell.angle_alpha   90.00
_cell.angle_beta   90.00
_cell.angle_gamma   90.00
#
_symmetry.space_group_name_H-M   'P 1'
#
loop_
_entity.id
_entity.type
_entity.pdbx_description
1 polymer ?
#
loop_
_entity_poly.entity_id
_entity_poly.type
_entity_poly.pdbx_seq_one_letter_code
_entity_poly.pdbx_strand_id
1 'polypeptide(L)'
;MSRFSKLSKGFSQTVNPFRNGPTVEAGYRFGSEVTGLESGRALTKPSNGSVRRMDYDLEDDQTGSWTASVGLTTGNAAAYLRYGRDLFSSLTSSQSSALPPGNSSHSRSGFRAEVELASSTSTQRDLFLAFRTLKRIGRFCKVGLEVGLTPNNMHVSLYWSRLGQRISIPFLVATKSSLSAKLVFWSAVIPFAGFAALEFLCWRPWTAARKGAATKKDEKKKRVREDMQEYIARRRTEADDLTVVLATGAEPRQRAERQRGGLVILSAKYGVKDAPPDEIADVTIAVAALVDGEALRIPRGIRKSRLLGFWDPAPESTKVLCVRYMYRGKEQVVEVSGREELRLP
;
A
#
# COMPACT_ATOMS: atom_id res chain seq x y z
N MET A 1 4.91 73.46 14.77
CA MET A 1 4.88 72.52 13.62
C MET A 1 6.21 72.63 12.88
N SER A 2 7.01 71.59 12.61
CA SER A 2 7.01 70.20 13.05
C SER A 2 8.45 69.68 12.96
N ARG A 3 8.96 69.14 14.08
CA ARG A 3 10.32 68.63 14.34
C ARG A 3 10.62 67.26 13.66
N PHE A 4 10.19 67.04 12.42
CA PHE A 4 10.24 65.70 11.81
C PHE A 4 11.28 65.48 10.70
N SER A 5 12.07 66.48 10.30
CA SER A 5 13.03 66.33 9.19
C SER A 5 14.48 66.02 9.60
N LYS A 6 14.78 65.86 10.89
CA LYS A 6 16.15 65.54 11.37
C LYS A 6 16.32 64.17 12.02
N LEU A 7 15.28 63.33 12.08
CA LEU A 7 15.32 62.01 12.74
C LEU A 7 15.47 60.80 11.80
N SER A 8 15.58 61.01 10.48
CA SER A 8 15.68 59.89 9.52
C SER A 8 17.11 59.38 9.27
N LYS A 9 18.15 60.01 9.84
CA LYS A 9 19.55 59.56 9.66
C LYS A 9 19.98 58.39 10.55
N GLY A 10 19.11 57.92 11.46
CA GLY A 10 19.43 56.84 12.40
C GLY A 10 18.79 55.48 12.12
N PHE A 11 17.92 55.34 11.10
CA PHE A 11 17.07 54.14 10.97
C PHE A 11 17.07 53.49 9.58
N SER A 12 18.06 53.79 8.73
CA SER A 12 18.19 53.15 7.42
C SER A 12 19.51 52.38 7.34
N GLN A 13 19.59 51.26 8.08
CA GLN A 13 20.35 50.13 7.57
C GLN A 13 19.48 49.47 6.49
N THR A 14 19.56 50.00 5.27
CA THR A 14 19.10 49.31 4.08
C THR A 14 19.86 47.98 3.99
N VAL A 15 19.20 46.89 4.37
CA VAL A 15 19.62 45.54 4.01
C VAL A 15 19.51 45.46 2.49
N ASN A 16 20.65 45.57 1.81
CA ASN A 16 20.74 45.41 0.36
C ASN A 16 20.27 43.98 -0.01
N PRO A 17 19.14 43.81 -0.72
CA PRO A 17 18.55 42.48 -0.92
C PRO A 17 19.21 41.65 -2.04
N PHE A 18 20.34 42.09 -2.63
CA PHE A 18 20.90 41.45 -3.84
C PHE A 18 22.44 41.28 -3.86
N ARG A 19 23.08 41.01 -2.72
CA ARG A 19 24.45 40.46 -2.72
C ARG A 19 24.59 39.37 -1.67
N ASN A 20 23.97 38.23 -1.90
CA ASN A 20 24.49 37.00 -1.31
C ASN A 20 25.82 36.73 -2.03
N GLY A 21 26.95 36.81 -1.32
CA GLY A 21 28.23 36.43 -1.90
C GLY A 21 28.23 34.97 -2.33
N PRO A 22 29.18 34.53 -3.18
CA PRO A 22 29.29 33.14 -3.56
C PRO A 22 29.34 32.25 -2.32
N THR A 23 28.43 31.27 -2.26
CA THR A 23 28.34 30.30 -1.17
C THR A 23 28.71 28.93 -1.67
N VAL A 24 29.68 28.29 -1.04
CA VAL A 24 30.09 26.92 -1.31
C VAL A 24 29.64 26.04 -0.15
N GLU A 25 28.80 25.04 -0.41
CA GLU A 25 28.38 24.06 0.59
C GLU A 25 28.90 22.68 0.20
N ALA A 26 29.56 22.02 1.15
CA ALA A 26 29.99 20.63 1.04
C ALA A 26 29.30 19.84 2.15
N GLY A 27 28.47 18.86 1.76
CA GLY A 27 27.75 17.98 2.69
C GLY A 27 28.10 16.52 2.44
N TYR A 28 28.31 15.78 3.52
CA TYR A 28 28.54 14.33 3.50
C TYR A 28 27.56 13.63 4.44
N ARG A 29 27.08 12.45 4.04
CA ARG A 29 26.19 11.60 4.84
C ARG A 29 26.82 10.22 5.05
N PHE A 30 26.73 9.71 6.26
CA PHE A 30 27.10 8.33 6.63
C PHE A 30 25.87 7.62 7.21
N GLY A 31 25.60 6.35 6.87
CA GLY A 31 24.42 5.63 7.40
C GLY A 31 24.55 4.10 7.30
N SER A 32 24.69 3.48 8.48
CA SER A 32 24.82 2.07 8.93
C SER A 32 25.47 0.96 8.06
N GLU A 33 26.31 0.19 8.76
CA GLU A 33 26.89 -1.14 8.47
C GLU A 33 26.23 -1.95 7.33
N VAL A 34 26.80 -1.86 6.14
CA VAL A 34 27.17 -3.05 5.37
C VAL A 34 28.68 -2.96 5.19
N THR A 35 29.43 -3.52 6.15
CA THR A 35 30.80 -3.96 5.85
C THR A 35 30.67 -5.18 4.94
N GLY A 36 30.62 -4.92 3.64
CA GLY A 36 30.50 -5.95 2.62
C GLY A 36 30.83 -5.37 1.25
N LEU A 37 31.73 -6.05 0.53
CA LEU A 37 32.11 -5.72 -0.83
C LEU A 37 31.06 -6.31 -1.78
N GLU A 38 29.91 -5.65 -1.95
CA GLU A 38 28.98 -6.08 -3.00
C GLU A 38 29.47 -5.56 -4.36
N SER A 39 29.93 -6.49 -5.20
CA SER A 39 30.04 -6.35 -6.66
C SER A 39 31.04 -5.33 -7.21
N GLY A 40 32.11 -5.00 -6.47
CA GLY A 40 33.26 -4.30 -7.04
C GLY A 40 32.97 -2.91 -7.64
N ARG A 41 31.94 -2.21 -7.15
CA ARG A 41 31.60 -0.85 -7.60
C ARG A 41 31.75 0.17 -6.49
N ALA A 42 32.58 1.19 -6.72
CA ALA A 42 32.67 2.37 -5.86
C ALA A 42 31.38 3.21 -5.95
N LEU A 43 30.84 3.61 -4.80
CA LEU A 43 29.67 4.48 -4.65
C LEU A 43 30.01 5.96 -4.89
N THR A 44 30.68 6.27 -6.00
CA THR A 44 30.93 7.64 -6.44
C THR A 44 30.17 7.92 -7.74
N LYS A 45 28.85 8.12 -7.63
CA LYS A 45 28.14 8.93 -8.64
C LYS A 45 28.15 10.38 -8.19
N PRO A 46 28.38 11.35 -9.10
CA PRO A 46 28.48 12.76 -8.74
C PRO A 46 27.12 13.23 -8.23
N SER A 47 27.11 13.65 -6.97
CA SER A 47 25.93 14.10 -6.25
C SER A 47 25.66 15.57 -6.58
N ASN A 48 24.53 15.85 -7.24
CA ASN A 48 24.04 17.22 -7.37
C ASN A 48 23.67 17.74 -5.96
N GLY A 49 24.61 18.50 -5.38
CA GLY A 49 24.54 19.09 -4.04
C GLY A 49 23.43 20.12 -3.96
N SER A 50 22.38 19.80 -3.21
CA SER A 50 21.45 20.81 -2.70
C SER A 50 20.82 20.33 -1.39
N VAL A 51 20.64 21.29 -0.48
CA VAL A 51 19.89 21.20 0.78
C VAL A 51 18.50 20.53 0.62
N ARG A 52 17.94 20.56 -0.60
CA ARG A 52 16.64 19.95 -0.94
C ARG A 52 16.62 18.42 -0.90
N ARG A 53 17.77 17.73 -0.86
CA ARG A 53 17.81 16.25 -0.85
C ARG A 53 17.77 15.61 0.54
N MET A 54 17.95 16.38 1.62
CA MET A 54 17.91 15.85 3.00
C MET A 54 16.52 15.39 3.48
N ASP A 55 15.44 15.71 2.76
CA ASP A 55 14.09 15.29 3.17
C ASP A 55 13.66 13.92 2.58
N TYR A 56 14.46 13.36 1.65
CA TYR A 56 14.31 11.98 1.14
C TYR A 56 14.72 10.92 2.17
N ASP A 57 15.36 11.35 3.26
CA ASP A 57 16.03 10.51 4.24
C ASP A 57 15.12 9.59 5.06
N LEU A 58 13.80 9.73 4.96
CA LEU A 58 12.81 8.89 5.65
C LEU A 58 12.29 7.73 4.78
N GLU A 59 12.76 7.62 3.55
CA GLU A 59 12.38 6.54 2.62
C GLU A 59 13.35 5.37 2.62
N ASP A 60 14.61 5.60 3.04
CA ASP A 60 15.66 4.59 3.01
C ASP A 60 15.76 3.86 4.36
N ASP A 61 15.94 2.54 4.31
CA ASP A 61 15.77 1.57 5.42
C ASP A 61 16.90 1.60 6.47
N GLN A 62 17.43 2.79 6.78
CA GLN A 62 18.62 2.96 7.61
C GLN A 62 18.23 3.19 9.07
N THR A 63 18.65 2.28 9.94
CA THR A 63 18.42 2.32 11.40
C THR A 63 19.04 3.55 12.06
N GLY A 64 20.07 4.15 11.45
CA GLY A 64 20.68 5.40 11.88
C GLY A 64 21.49 6.08 10.77
N SER A 65 21.52 7.41 10.81
CA SER A 65 22.20 8.26 9.81
C SER A 65 22.92 9.43 10.47
N TRP A 66 24.16 9.66 10.09
CA TRP A 66 24.92 10.87 10.34
C TRP A 66 24.95 11.74 9.09
N THR A 67 24.83 13.05 9.27
CA THR A 67 24.94 14.05 8.21
C THR A 67 25.84 15.15 8.72
N ALA A 68 26.93 15.41 8.02
CA ALA A 68 27.87 16.48 8.32
C ALA A 68 27.88 17.42 7.12
N SER A 69 27.85 18.73 7.33
CA SER A 69 28.06 19.68 6.26
C SER A 69 28.82 20.91 6.73
N VAL A 70 29.46 21.55 5.77
CA VAL A 70 30.16 22.82 5.94
C VAL A 70 29.77 23.73 4.79
N GLY A 71 29.34 24.94 5.11
CA GLY A 71 29.02 26.01 4.18
C GLY A 71 29.93 27.21 4.40
N LEU A 72 30.56 27.69 3.34
CA LEU A 72 31.37 28.90 3.34
C LEU A 72 30.65 29.96 2.51
N THR A 73 30.36 31.10 3.11
CA THR A 73 29.88 32.31 2.43
C THR A 73 30.85 33.45 2.70
N THR A 74 30.83 34.50 1.88
CA THR A 74 31.72 35.64 2.06
C THR A 74 31.52 36.26 3.44
N GLY A 75 32.51 36.09 4.33
CA GLY A 75 32.50 36.63 5.69
C GLY A 75 31.80 35.76 6.75
N ASN A 76 31.32 34.56 6.42
CA ASN A 76 30.74 33.63 7.41
C ASN A 76 31.00 32.17 7.00
N ALA A 77 31.35 31.35 7.98
CA ALA A 77 31.44 29.89 7.83
C ALA A 77 30.39 29.26 8.76
N ALA A 78 29.60 28.35 8.21
CA ALA A 78 28.67 27.55 8.97
C ALA A 78 29.05 26.07 8.85
N ALA A 79 28.90 25.32 9.92
CA ALA A 79 29.01 23.86 9.90
C ALA A 79 27.82 23.29 10.67
N TYR A 80 27.26 22.18 10.20
CA TYR A 80 26.28 21.42 10.97
C TYR A 80 26.55 19.92 10.94
N LEU A 81 26.23 19.28 12.05
CA LEU A 81 26.28 17.85 12.25
C LEU A 81 24.92 17.40 12.78
N ARG A 82 24.27 16.49 12.08
CA ARG A 82 22.99 15.90 12.51
C ARG A 82 23.09 14.39 12.56
N TYR A 83 22.62 13.81 13.66
CA TYR A 83 22.45 12.39 13.85
C TYR A 83 20.97 12.05 13.94
N GLY A 84 20.49 11.13 13.13
CA GLY A 84 19.12 10.65 13.12
C GLY A 84 19.06 9.15 13.41
N ARG A 85 18.07 8.71 14.19
CA ARG A 85 17.81 7.29 14.46
C ARG A 85 16.32 7.00 14.44
N ASP A 86 15.94 5.90 13.80
CA ASP A 86 14.57 5.40 13.85
C ASP A 86 14.34 4.60 15.14
N LEU A 87 13.37 5.05 15.93
CA LEU A 87 12.93 4.44 17.17
C LEU A 87 11.60 3.72 16.95
N PHE A 88 11.47 2.54 17.56
CA PHE A 88 10.25 1.72 17.57
C PHE A 88 9.78 1.19 16.21
N SER A 89 10.62 1.23 15.17
CA SER A 89 10.33 0.65 13.86
C SER A 89 10.21 -0.88 13.88
N SER A 90 10.99 -1.56 14.73
CA SER A 90 11.06 -3.04 14.84
C SER A 90 9.91 -3.71 15.58
N LEU A 91 9.18 -2.97 16.42
CA LEU A 91 8.05 -3.54 17.20
C LEU A 91 6.80 -3.80 16.35
N THR A 92 6.82 -3.44 15.07
CA THR A 92 5.70 -3.64 14.13
C THR A 92 6.01 -4.57 12.96
N SER A 93 7.24 -5.09 12.86
CA SER A 93 7.67 -6.02 11.81
C SER A 93 7.45 -7.50 12.16
N SER A 94 7.19 -7.84 13.42
CA SER A 94 7.07 -9.23 13.91
C SER A 94 5.83 -10.01 13.46
N GLN A 95 4.94 -9.44 12.64
CA GLN A 95 3.75 -10.14 12.11
C GLN A 95 3.64 -10.08 10.58
N SER A 96 4.75 -10.05 9.86
CA SER A 96 4.75 -9.83 8.39
C SER A 96 5.52 -10.87 7.57
N SER A 97 5.55 -12.13 8.00
CA SER A 97 6.22 -13.24 7.28
C SER A 97 5.37 -13.91 6.19
N ALA A 98 4.21 -13.37 5.80
CA ALA A 98 3.24 -14.10 4.97
C ALA A 98 2.74 -13.35 3.70
N LEU A 99 3.48 -12.38 3.14
CA LEU A 99 3.07 -11.70 1.90
C LEU A 99 4.18 -11.68 0.83
N PRO A 100 3.82 -11.85 -0.46
CA PRO A 100 4.77 -11.94 -1.58
C PRO A 100 5.52 -10.62 -1.86
N PRO A 101 6.71 -10.70 -2.47
CA PRO A 101 7.54 -9.53 -2.75
C PRO A 101 6.89 -8.67 -3.83
N GLY A 102 6.64 -7.39 -3.54
CA GLY A 102 6.19 -6.42 -4.55
C GLY A 102 5.21 -5.34 -4.08
N ASN A 103 4.66 -5.45 -2.87
CA ASN A 103 3.76 -4.42 -2.35
C ASN A 103 4.05 -4.07 -0.88
N SER A 104 5.26 -3.57 -0.64
CA SER A 104 5.75 -3.10 0.66
C SER A 104 5.19 -1.72 1.02
N SER A 105 3.86 -1.51 0.98
CA SER A 105 3.27 -0.29 1.54
C SER A 105 3.18 -0.39 3.06
N HIS A 106 4.34 -0.45 3.72
CA HIS A 106 4.46 -0.51 5.16
C HIS A 106 4.02 0.83 5.76
N SER A 107 2.86 0.84 6.43
CA SER A 107 2.54 1.88 7.41
C SER A 107 3.43 1.64 8.64
N ARG A 108 4.71 1.99 8.53
CA ARG A 108 5.70 1.94 9.62
C ARG A 108 5.28 2.92 10.70
N SER A 109 4.93 2.38 11.86
CA SER A 109 4.51 3.15 13.04
C SER A 109 5.73 3.42 13.93
N GLY A 110 6.73 4.11 13.39
CA GLY A 110 7.95 4.48 14.11
C GLY A 110 8.11 6.00 14.19
N PHE A 111 8.99 6.44 15.09
CA PHE A 111 9.42 7.82 15.20
C PHE A 111 10.88 7.92 14.82
N ARG A 112 11.27 8.98 14.12
CA ARG A 112 12.67 9.33 13.92
C ARG A 112 13.06 10.41 14.90
N ALA A 113 14.05 10.12 15.73
CA ALA A 113 14.69 11.12 16.58
C ALA A 113 15.94 11.65 15.86
N GLU A 114 16.08 12.96 15.77
CA GLU A 114 17.21 13.66 15.17
C GLU A 114 17.80 14.64 16.17
N VAL A 115 19.12 14.65 16.27
CA VAL A 115 19.90 15.63 17.03
C VAL A 115 20.72 16.41 16.02
N GLU A 116 20.66 17.73 16.07
CA GLU A 116 21.35 18.64 15.15
C GLU A 116 22.18 19.63 15.96
N LEU A 117 23.45 19.75 15.59
CA LEU A 117 24.40 20.70 16.13
C LEU A 117 24.91 21.55 14.97
N ALA A 118 24.67 22.85 14.99
CA ALA A 118 25.20 23.79 14.01
C ALA A 118 25.99 24.91 14.68
N SER A 119 27.01 25.40 13.99
CA SER A 119 27.84 26.52 14.44
C SER A 119 28.03 27.47 13.27
N SER A 120 27.93 28.77 13.52
CA SER A 120 28.21 29.81 12.54
C SER A 120 29.18 30.86 13.07
N THR A 121 30.04 31.39 12.20
CA THR A 121 31.11 32.31 12.54
C THR A 121 30.81 33.78 12.20
N SER A 122 29.56 34.11 11.83
CA SER A 122 29.12 35.51 11.70
C SER A 122 29.35 36.29 13.00
N THR A 123 29.25 37.62 12.94
CA THR A 123 29.64 38.65 13.94
C THR A 123 29.40 38.32 15.43
N GLN A 124 28.50 37.39 15.75
CA GLN A 124 28.38 36.70 17.03
C GLN A 124 28.44 35.18 16.77
N ARG A 125 29.34 34.45 17.44
CA ARG A 125 29.44 32.99 17.34
C ARG A 125 28.14 32.36 17.80
N ASP A 126 27.28 32.00 16.87
CA ASP A 126 25.99 31.39 17.16
C ASP A 126 26.13 29.87 17.08
N LEU A 127 25.98 29.24 18.24
CA LEU A 127 25.83 27.80 18.39
C LEU A 127 24.34 27.46 18.38
N PHE A 128 23.95 26.46 17.62
CA PHE A 128 22.59 25.98 17.52
C PHE A 128 22.57 24.50 17.84
N LEU A 129 21.77 24.10 18.84
CA LEU A 129 21.53 22.71 19.19
C LEU A 129 20.04 22.46 19.08
N ALA A 130 19.62 21.54 18.21
CA ALA A 130 18.23 21.16 18.06
C ALA A 130 18.03 19.67 18.28
N PHE A 131 16.94 19.33 18.96
CA PHE A 131 16.44 17.97 19.03
C PHE A 131 15.09 17.93 18.34
N ARG A 132 14.92 17.03 17.37
CA ARG A 132 13.73 16.89 16.54
C ARG A 132 13.18 15.47 16.64
N THR A 133 11.88 15.33 16.74
CA THR A 133 11.16 14.06 16.58
C THR A 133 10.22 14.17 15.40
N LEU A 134 10.29 13.21 14.48
CA LEU A 134 9.46 13.15 13.29
C LEU A 134 8.63 11.87 13.31
N LYS A 135 7.33 12.01 13.08
CA LYS A 135 6.41 10.90 12.87
C LYS A 135 5.81 10.96 11.48
N ARG A 136 5.80 9.81 10.80
CA ARG A 136 5.12 9.63 9.53
C ARG A 136 3.64 9.32 9.76
N ILE A 137 2.76 10.15 9.19
CA ILE A 137 1.30 10.02 9.27
C ILE A 137 0.79 9.68 7.86
N GLY A 138 0.88 8.40 7.51
CA GLY A 138 0.49 7.92 6.17
C GLY A 138 1.60 8.04 5.12
N ARG A 139 1.24 7.99 3.83
CA ARG A 139 2.23 7.87 2.75
C ARG A 139 3.01 9.16 2.50
N PHE A 140 2.36 10.32 2.58
CA PHE A 140 2.92 11.60 2.14
C PHE A 140 2.94 12.69 3.21
N CYS A 141 2.50 12.41 4.44
CA CYS A 141 2.43 13.40 5.51
C CYS A 141 3.41 13.05 6.63
N LYS A 142 4.18 14.05 7.10
CA LYS A 142 5.09 13.95 8.24
C LYS A 142 4.76 15.07 9.20
N VAL A 143 4.63 14.76 10.48
CA VAL A 143 4.47 15.74 11.56
C VAL A 143 5.58 15.50 12.56
N GLY A 144 6.10 16.56 13.14
CA GLY A 144 7.12 16.44 14.16
C GLY A 144 7.22 17.66 15.05
N LEU A 145 8.06 17.53 16.05
CA LEU A 145 8.35 18.59 16.99
C LEU A 145 9.86 18.76 17.09
N GLU A 146 10.31 20.00 17.17
CA GLU A 146 11.71 20.37 17.30
C GLU A 146 11.89 21.32 18.47
N VAL A 147 12.90 21.10 19.29
CA VAL A 147 13.30 21.99 20.37
C VAL A 147 14.70 22.48 20.02
N GLY A 148 14.81 23.76 19.67
CA GLY A 148 16.03 24.45 19.28
C GLY A 148 16.55 25.36 20.39
N LEU A 149 17.84 25.21 20.68
CA LEU A 149 18.58 25.96 21.68
C LEU A 149 19.69 26.75 21.00
N THR A 150 19.75 28.03 21.32
CA THR A 150 20.81 28.97 20.94
C THR A 150 21.26 29.67 22.23
N PRO A 151 22.53 30.10 22.35
CA PRO A 151 23.01 30.83 23.54
C PRO A 151 22.09 31.98 24.00
N ASN A 152 21.36 32.58 23.07
CA ASN A 152 20.46 33.69 23.34
C ASN A 152 18.99 33.29 23.42
N ASN A 153 18.56 32.26 22.70
CA ASN A 153 17.13 32.01 22.44
C ASN A 153 16.82 30.51 22.52
N MET A 154 15.63 30.19 22.99
CA MET A 154 15.08 28.85 22.93
C MET A 154 13.73 28.87 22.22
N HIS A 155 13.58 27.98 21.25
CA HIS A 155 12.34 27.87 20.50
C HIS A 155 11.88 26.42 20.37
N VAL A 156 10.57 26.24 20.29
CA VAL A 156 9.94 24.96 20.00
C VAL A 156 9.24 25.11 18.67
N SER A 157 9.61 24.33 17.67
CA SER A 157 9.03 24.39 16.33
C SER A 157 8.11 23.21 16.08
N LEU A 158 6.90 23.49 15.60
CA LEU A 158 5.99 22.46 15.09
C LEU A 158 6.29 22.25 13.61
N TYR A 159 6.63 21.03 13.25
CA TYR A 159 6.96 20.62 11.90
C TYR A 159 5.80 19.89 11.23
N TRP A 160 5.43 20.31 10.02
CA TRP A 160 4.50 19.59 9.17
C TRP A 160 4.98 19.59 7.71
N SER A 161 4.85 18.46 7.03
CA SER A 161 5.07 18.39 5.59
C SER A 161 4.08 17.46 4.91
N ARG A 162 3.59 17.87 3.72
CA ARG A 162 2.72 17.07 2.87
C ARG A 162 2.97 17.38 1.39
N LEU A 163 3.16 16.34 0.56
CA LEU A 163 3.24 16.46 -0.90
C LEU A 163 4.23 17.55 -1.39
N GLY A 164 5.40 17.63 -0.76
CA GLY A 164 6.44 18.61 -1.10
C GLY A 164 6.27 20.00 -0.47
N GLN A 165 5.15 20.28 0.20
CA GLN A 165 4.98 21.48 1.02
C GLN A 165 5.50 21.23 2.44
N ARG A 166 6.24 22.19 3.00
CA ARG A 166 6.85 22.13 4.34
C ARG A 166 6.49 23.40 5.11
N ILE A 167 5.86 23.22 6.26
CA ILE A 167 5.48 24.28 7.18
C ILE A 167 6.17 23.99 8.51
N SER A 168 6.97 24.95 8.99
CA SER A 168 7.60 24.91 10.30
C SER A 168 7.19 26.16 11.05
N ILE A 169 6.48 26.01 12.17
CA ILE A 169 5.99 27.12 12.98
C ILE A 169 6.83 27.20 14.25
N PRO A 170 7.79 28.14 14.35
CA PRO A 170 8.62 28.31 15.55
C PRO A 170 7.87 29.10 16.62
N PHE A 171 7.83 28.56 17.84
CA PHE A 171 7.34 29.23 19.04
C PHE A 171 8.54 29.61 19.91
N LEU A 172 8.72 30.91 20.16
CA LEU A 172 9.82 31.41 20.99
C LEU A 172 9.42 31.25 22.46
N VAL A 173 10.15 30.40 23.20
CA VAL A 173 9.81 30.04 24.58
C VAL A 173 10.62 30.85 25.59
N ALA A 174 11.90 31.08 25.33
CA ALA A 174 12.75 31.88 26.21
C ALA A 174 13.76 32.73 25.43
N THR A 175 14.06 33.89 26.00
CA THR A 175 15.14 34.79 25.54
C THR A 175 16.27 34.79 26.58
N LYS A 176 17.40 35.42 26.25
CA LYS A 176 18.63 35.42 27.04
C LYS A 176 18.43 35.77 28.52
N SER A 177 17.47 36.65 28.83
CA SER A 177 17.18 37.10 30.19
C SER A 177 16.37 36.10 31.03
N SER A 178 15.70 35.13 30.41
CA SER A 178 14.78 34.20 31.07
C SER A 178 15.22 32.75 30.96
N LEU A 179 16.47 32.49 30.56
CA LEU A 179 16.99 31.17 30.29
C LEU A 179 17.43 30.47 31.59
N SER A 180 16.49 29.81 32.27
CA SER A 180 16.77 28.98 33.45
C SER A 180 16.93 27.51 33.06
N ALA A 181 17.83 26.78 33.73
CA ALA A 181 18.01 25.34 33.52
C ALA A 181 16.70 24.55 33.68
N LYS A 182 15.81 24.97 34.60
CA LYS A 182 14.49 24.37 34.79
C LYS A 182 13.58 24.58 33.57
N LEU A 183 13.60 25.78 32.98
CA LEU A 183 12.81 26.09 31.78
C LEU A 183 13.31 25.30 30.57
N VAL A 184 14.62 25.20 30.39
CA VAL A 184 15.24 24.37 29.34
C VAL A 184 14.81 22.90 29.50
N PHE A 185 14.92 22.36 30.72
CA PHE A 185 14.52 20.98 31.01
C PHE A 185 13.05 20.72 30.69
N TRP A 186 12.13 21.51 31.24
CA TRP A 186 10.69 21.30 31.03
C TRP A 186 10.25 21.59 29.59
N SER A 187 10.85 22.57 28.92
CA SER A 187 10.55 22.86 27.51
C SER A 187 11.01 21.78 26.55
N ALA A 188 12.03 20.99 26.92
CA ALA A 188 12.43 19.81 26.18
C ALA A 188 11.54 18.61 26.55
N VAL A 189 11.35 18.35 27.85
CA VAL A 189 10.64 17.15 28.32
C VAL A 189 9.16 17.18 27.96
N ILE A 190 8.45 18.28 28.19
CA ILE A 190 6.99 18.38 28.00
C ILE A 190 6.57 18.02 26.57
N PRO A 191 7.14 18.63 25.51
CA PRO A 191 6.61 18.37 24.18
C PRO A 191 6.99 16.98 23.66
N PHE A 192 8.14 16.40 24.06
CA PHE A 192 8.46 15.01 23.71
C PHE A 192 7.64 13.99 24.49
N ALA A 193 7.45 14.21 25.80
CA ALA A 193 6.60 13.35 26.63
C ALA A 193 5.13 13.42 26.20
N GLY A 194 4.62 14.62 25.89
CA GLY A 194 3.28 14.82 25.35
C GLY A 194 3.08 14.14 23.99
N PHE A 195 4.08 14.23 23.11
CA PHE A 195 4.04 13.55 21.81
C PHE A 195 4.08 12.02 21.94
N ALA A 196 4.89 11.49 22.86
CA ALA A 196 4.91 10.07 23.18
C ALA A 196 3.57 9.61 23.78
N ALA A 197 3.02 10.35 24.75
CA ALA A 197 1.73 10.04 25.36
C ALA A 197 0.60 10.01 24.32
N LEU A 198 0.55 11.01 23.42
CA LEU A 198 -0.42 11.07 22.32
C LEU A 198 -0.33 9.84 21.41
N GLU A 199 0.89 9.32 21.19
CA GLU A 199 1.08 8.09 20.44
C GLU A 199 0.43 6.89 21.10
N PHE A 200 0.80 6.66 22.36
CA PHE A 200 0.42 5.46 23.06
C PHE A 200 -1.07 5.46 23.39
N LEU A 201 -1.61 6.61 23.79
CA LEU A 201 -2.99 6.74 24.26
C LEU A 201 -4.01 6.93 23.14
N CYS A 202 -3.65 7.65 22.07
CA CYS A 202 -4.62 8.00 21.02
C CYS A 202 -4.31 7.31 19.68
N TRP A 203 -3.06 7.31 19.26
CA TRP A 203 -2.72 6.88 17.89
C TRP A 203 -2.69 5.36 17.72
N ARG A 204 -2.11 4.64 18.69
CA ARG A 204 -2.06 3.18 18.70
C ARG A 204 -3.44 2.53 18.71
N PRO A 205 -4.38 2.87 19.61
CA PRO A 205 -5.70 2.23 19.61
C PRO A 205 -6.49 2.52 18.32
N TRP A 206 -6.37 3.73 17.78
CA TRP A 206 -7.08 4.10 16.55
C TRP A 206 -6.57 3.35 15.31
N THR A 207 -5.25 3.17 15.19
CA THR A 207 -4.66 2.40 14.10
C THR A 207 -4.88 0.91 14.27
N ALA A 208 -4.86 0.38 15.50
CA ALA A 208 -5.18 -1.01 15.79
C ALA A 208 -6.64 -1.35 15.45
N ALA A 209 -7.60 -0.48 15.80
CA ALA A 209 -9.00 -0.67 15.46
C ALA A 209 -9.24 -0.73 13.94
N ARG A 210 -8.55 0.13 13.17
CA ARG A 210 -8.62 0.13 11.70
C ARG A 210 -8.00 -1.09 11.06
N LYS A 211 -6.85 -1.56 11.57
CA LYS A 211 -6.19 -2.77 11.09
C LYS A 211 -7.01 -4.03 11.41
N GLY A 212 -7.54 -4.13 12.64
CA GLY A 212 -8.40 -5.24 13.05
C GLY A 212 -9.70 -5.34 12.23
N ALA A 213 -10.25 -4.22 11.77
CA ALA A 213 -11.40 -4.24 10.87
C ALA A 213 -11.09 -4.77 9.47
N ALA A 214 -9.85 -4.56 8.96
CA ALA A 214 -9.43 -5.11 7.68
C ALA A 214 -9.21 -6.63 7.78
N THR A 215 -8.47 -7.09 8.80
CA THR A 215 -8.24 -8.53 9.03
C THR A 215 -9.53 -9.32 9.19
N LYS A 216 -10.50 -8.79 9.96
CA LYS A 216 -11.83 -9.41 10.11
C LYS A 216 -12.61 -9.51 8.80
N LYS A 217 -12.45 -8.55 7.89
CA LYS A 217 -13.08 -8.60 6.56
C LYS A 217 -12.44 -9.68 5.69
N ASP A 218 -11.13 -9.84 5.76
CA ASP A 218 -10.39 -10.85 5.00
C ASP A 218 -10.71 -12.26 5.50
N GLU A 219 -10.76 -12.47 6.82
CA GLU A 219 -11.21 -13.73 7.43
C GLU A 219 -12.65 -14.06 7.02
N LYS A 220 -13.56 -13.08 7.03
CA LYS A 220 -14.95 -13.31 6.61
C LYS A 220 -15.04 -13.73 5.13
N LYS A 221 -14.27 -13.10 4.24
CA LYS A 221 -14.21 -13.48 2.81
C LYS A 221 -13.66 -14.89 2.62
N LYS A 222 -12.65 -15.29 3.41
CA LYS A 222 -12.07 -16.63 3.36
C LYS A 222 -13.10 -17.69 3.74
N ARG A 223 -13.83 -17.49 4.85
CA ARG A 223 -14.91 -18.40 5.27
C ARG A 223 -15.99 -18.55 4.21
N VAL A 224 -16.45 -17.44 3.63
CA VAL A 224 -17.45 -17.47 2.54
C VAL A 224 -16.93 -18.27 1.33
N ARG A 225 -15.63 -18.16 1.01
CA ARG A 225 -15.01 -18.93 -0.09
C ARG A 225 -14.93 -20.42 0.23
N GLU A 226 -14.58 -20.78 1.46
CA GLU A 226 -14.55 -22.17 1.95
C GLU A 226 -15.96 -22.80 1.90
N ASP A 227 -16.97 -22.12 2.46
CA ASP A 227 -18.37 -22.54 2.41
C ASP A 227 -18.87 -22.73 0.96
N MET A 228 -18.47 -21.83 0.05
CA MET A 228 -18.81 -21.92 -1.37
C MET A 228 -18.16 -23.13 -2.04
N GLN A 229 -16.89 -23.42 -1.72
CA GLN A 229 -16.18 -24.58 -2.26
C GLN A 229 -16.79 -25.89 -1.78
N GLU A 230 -17.16 -25.98 -0.51
CA GLU A 230 -17.87 -27.14 0.04
C GLU A 230 -19.23 -27.34 -0.63
N TYR A 231 -19.97 -26.24 -0.86
CA TYR A 231 -21.23 -26.28 -1.59
C TYR A 231 -21.06 -26.81 -3.02
N ILE A 232 -20.06 -26.32 -3.75
CA ILE A 232 -19.77 -26.76 -5.12
C ILE A 232 -19.35 -28.23 -5.13
N ALA A 233 -18.47 -28.64 -4.22
CA ALA A 233 -18.01 -30.03 -4.11
C ALA A 233 -19.17 -31.00 -3.86
N ARG A 234 -20.06 -30.67 -2.93
CA ARG A 234 -21.26 -31.46 -2.65
C ARG A 234 -22.19 -31.55 -3.87
N ARG A 235 -22.39 -30.44 -4.59
CA ARG A 235 -23.22 -30.44 -5.82
C ARG A 235 -22.60 -31.23 -6.95
N ARG A 236 -21.27 -31.22 -7.05
CA ARG A 236 -20.51 -32.02 -8.01
C ARG A 236 -20.69 -33.51 -7.72
N THR A 237 -20.49 -33.95 -6.47
CA THR A 237 -20.69 -35.35 -6.10
C THR A 237 -22.12 -35.82 -6.36
N GLU A 238 -23.12 -35.00 -5.99
CA GLU A 238 -24.53 -35.30 -6.27
C GLU A 238 -24.81 -35.47 -7.79
N ALA A 239 -24.15 -34.67 -8.63
CA ALA A 239 -24.30 -34.77 -10.09
C ALA A 239 -23.53 -35.95 -10.70
N ASP A 240 -22.37 -36.28 -10.16
CA ASP A 240 -21.57 -37.45 -10.59
C ASP A 240 -22.33 -38.75 -10.31
N ASP A 241 -22.97 -38.88 -9.13
CA ASP A 241 -23.82 -40.02 -8.78
C ASP A 241 -25.02 -40.14 -9.74
N LEU A 242 -25.69 -39.03 -10.04
CA LEU A 242 -26.79 -39.00 -11.02
C LEU A 242 -26.32 -39.34 -12.43
N THR A 243 -25.10 -38.95 -12.80
CA THR A 243 -24.54 -39.24 -14.12
C THR A 243 -24.40 -40.74 -14.34
N VAL A 244 -23.99 -41.49 -13.32
CA VAL A 244 -23.93 -42.97 -13.39
C VAL A 244 -25.32 -43.57 -13.62
N VAL A 245 -26.34 -43.07 -12.92
CA VAL A 245 -27.73 -43.51 -13.09
C VAL A 245 -28.24 -43.19 -14.50
N LEU A 246 -27.99 -41.98 -15.00
CA LEU A 246 -28.43 -41.52 -16.32
C LEU A 246 -27.72 -42.27 -17.46
N ALA A 247 -26.45 -42.60 -17.31
CA ALA A 247 -25.67 -43.34 -18.31
C ALA A 247 -26.31 -44.68 -18.67
N THR A 248 -26.85 -45.38 -17.66
CA THR A 248 -27.52 -46.67 -17.83
C THR A 248 -28.68 -46.62 -18.85
N GLY A 249 -29.44 -45.52 -18.87
CA GLY A 249 -30.55 -45.33 -19.81
C GLY A 249 -30.18 -44.55 -21.08
N ALA A 250 -29.20 -43.66 -21.01
CA ALA A 250 -28.83 -42.76 -22.10
C ALA A 250 -27.92 -43.44 -23.14
N GLU A 251 -26.94 -44.26 -22.72
CA GLU A 251 -26.00 -44.87 -23.65
C GLU A 251 -26.64 -45.81 -24.67
N PRO A 252 -27.56 -46.74 -24.28
CA PRO A 252 -28.21 -47.62 -25.25
C PRO A 252 -29.06 -46.83 -26.26
N ARG A 253 -29.76 -45.78 -25.79
CA ARG A 253 -30.53 -44.87 -26.64
C ARG A 253 -29.64 -44.14 -27.64
N GLN A 254 -28.55 -43.54 -27.17
CA GLN A 254 -27.59 -42.83 -28.03
C GLN A 254 -26.92 -43.77 -29.05
N ARG A 255 -26.62 -45.02 -28.69
CA ARG A 255 -26.09 -46.03 -29.63
C ARG A 255 -27.10 -46.38 -30.72
N ALA A 256 -28.38 -46.54 -30.36
CA ALA A 256 -29.44 -46.80 -31.33
C ALA A 256 -29.66 -45.61 -32.28
N GLU A 257 -29.69 -44.38 -31.75
CA GLU A 257 -29.80 -43.16 -32.56
C GLU A 257 -28.60 -43.00 -33.51
N ARG A 258 -27.38 -43.32 -33.05
CA ARG A 258 -26.19 -43.28 -33.89
C ARG A 258 -26.26 -44.21 -35.11
N GLN A 259 -26.86 -45.39 -34.95
CA GLN A 259 -27.04 -46.34 -36.07
C GLN A 259 -28.12 -45.88 -37.06
N ARG A 260 -29.13 -45.17 -36.57
CA ARG A 260 -30.23 -44.62 -37.39
C ARG A 260 -29.90 -43.27 -38.03
N GLY A 261 -28.78 -42.65 -37.64
CA GLY A 261 -28.43 -41.30 -38.07
C GLY A 261 -29.27 -40.21 -37.37
N GLY A 262 -29.84 -40.52 -36.20
CA GLY A 262 -30.56 -39.58 -35.34
C GLY A 262 -29.64 -38.64 -34.57
N LEU A 263 -30.18 -38.00 -33.52
CA LEU A 263 -29.47 -37.00 -32.72
C LEU A 263 -28.57 -37.66 -31.66
N VAL A 264 -27.27 -37.44 -31.78
CA VAL A 264 -26.25 -37.96 -30.85
C VAL A 264 -25.49 -36.81 -30.20
N ILE A 265 -25.42 -36.77 -28.89
CA ILE A 265 -24.65 -35.75 -28.15
C ILE A 265 -23.19 -36.21 -28.07
N LEU A 266 -22.26 -35.43 -28.63
CA LEU A 266 -20.82 -35.74 -28.64
C LEU A 266 -20.11 -35.17 -27.42
N SER A 267 -20.46 -33.95 -27.00
CA SER A 267 -19.93 -33.33 -25.80
C SER A 267 -20.85 -32.20 -25.36
N ALA A 268 -21.13 -32.08 -24.07
CA ALA A 268 -21.83 -30.93 -23.52
C ALA A 268 -21.09 -30.39 -22.29
N LYS A 269 -20.73 -29.11 -22.33
CA LYS A 269 -19.98 -28.43 -21.28
C LYS A 269 -20.78 -27.25 -20.73
N TYR A 270 -20.90 -27.16 -19.42
CA TYR A 270 -21.59 -26.08 -18.73
C TYR A 270 -20.64 -25.36 -17.79
N GLY A 271 -20.32 -24.10 -18.07
CA GLY A 271 -19.34 -23.35 -17.30
C GLY A 271 -19.18 -21.92 -17.78
N VAL A 272 -18.17 -21.24 -17.23
CA VAL A 272 -17.77 -19.92 -17.71
C VAL A 272 -17.01 -20.09 -19.03
N LYS A 273 -17.22 -19.17 -19.98
CA LYS A 273 -16.54 -19.22 -21.28
C LYS A 273 -15.04 -18.99 -21.10
N ASP A 274 -14.22 -19.80 -21.77
CA ASP A 274 -12.74 -19.76 -21.71
C ASP A 274 -12.15 -19.96 -20.30
N ALA A 275 -12.92 -20.57 -19.40
CA ALA A 275 -12.51 -20.81 -18.03
C ALA A 275 -11.61 -22.06 -17.90
N PRO A 276 -10.83 -22.18 -16.81
CA PRO A 276 -10.10 -23.40 -16.51
C PRO A 276 -11.07 -24.60 -16.36
N PRO A 277 -10.58 -25.83 -16.57
CA PRO A 277 -11.41 -27.04 -16.52
C PRO A 277 -12.12 -27.24 -15.17
N ASP A 278 -11.56 -26.70 -14.08
CA ASP A 278 -12.16 -26.76 -12.74
C ASP A 278 -13.48 -25.96 -12.63
N GLU A 279 -13.69 -25.00 -13.54
CA GLU A 279 -14.89 -24.16 -13.62
C GLU A 279 -15.84 -24.59 -14.75
N ILE A 280 -15.70 -25.82 -15.24
CA ILE A 280 -16.51 -26.39 -16.31
C ILE A 280 -17.08 -27.74 -15.86
N ALA A 281 -18.41 -27.83 -15.83
CA ALA A 281 -19.13 -29.07 -15.60
C ALA A 281 -19.27 -29.83 -16.92
N ASP A 282 -18.82 -31.08 -16.94
CA ASP A 282 -19.17 -32.00 -18.02
C ASP A 282 -20.60 -32.51 -17.77
N VAL A 283 -21.50 -32.18 -18.70
CA VAL A 283 -22.93 -32.54 -18.64
C VAL A 283 -23.35 -33.34 -19.86
N THR A 284 -22.39 -33.99 -20.54
CA THR A 284 -22.62 -34.73 -21.79
C THR A 284 -23.70 -35.80 -21.64
N ILE A 285 -23.59 -36.64 -20.61
CA ILE A 285 -24.54 -37.73 -20.35
C ILE A 285 -25.90 -37.17 -19.91
N ALA A 286 -25.89 -36.13 -19.09
CA ALA A 286 -27.12 -35.47 -18.64
C ALA A 286 -27.92 -34.87 -19.81
N VAL A 287 -27.25 -34.21 -20.75
CA VAL A 287 -27.88 -33.69 -21.98
C VAL A 287 -28.34 -34.84 -22.88
N ALA A 288 -27.53 -35.89 -23.03
CA ALA A 288 -27.91 -37.07 -23.82
C ALA A 288 -29.15 -37.78 -23.27
N ALA A 289 -29.34 -37.79 -21.95
CA ALA A 289 -30.51 -38.37 -21.30
C ALA A 289 -31.82 -37.58 -21.57
N LEU A 290 -31.70 -36.29 -21.88
CA LEU A 290 -32.81 -35.39 -22.23
C LEU A 290 -33.25 -35.49 -23.69
N VAL A 291 -32.52 -36.25 -24.52
CA VAL A 291 -32.92 -36.52 -25.92
C VAL A 291 -34.14 -37.44 -25.90
N ASP A 292 -35.20 -37.01 -26.59
CA ASP A 292 -36.44 -37.74 -26.76
C ASP A 292 -36.68 -38.00 -28.26
N GLY A 293 -36.48 -39.24 -28.68
CA GLY A 293 -36.43 -39.62 -30.09
C GLY A 293 -35.28 -38.91 -30.82
N GLU A 294 -35.61 -38.21 -31.91
CA GLU A 294 -34.64 -37.47 -32.72
C GLU A 294 -34.37 -36.05 -32.20
N ALA A 295 -35.09 -35.55 -31.18
CA ALA A 295 -35.04 -34.15 -30.78
C ALA A 295 -34.67 -33.93 -29.31
N LEU A 296 -34.11 -32.74 -29.03
CA LEU A 296 -33.86 -32.28 -27.67
C LEU A 296 -34.36 -30.85 -27.48
N ARG A 297 -35.17 -30.66 -26.43
CA ARG A 297 -35.71 -29.36 -26.08
C ARG A 297 -35.56 -29.08 -24.59
N ILE A 298 -34.81 -28.01 -24.28
CA ILE A 298 -34.77 -27.41 -22.94
C ILE A 298 -35.54 -26.09 -23.02
N PRO A 299 -36.75 -26.01 -22.42
CA PRO A 299 -37.57 -24.81 -22.47
C PRO A 299 -36.89 -23.57 -21.91
N ARG A 300 -37.27 -22.40 -22.45
CA ARG A 300 -36.86 -21.10 -21.91
C ARG A 300 -37.34 -20.94 -20.46
N GLY A 301 -36.56 -20.25 -19.64
CA GLY A 301 -36.93 -19.89 -18.26
C GLY A 301 -36.45 -20.89 -17.20
N ILE A 302 -35.99 -22.08 -17.61
CA ILE A 302 -35.38 -23.06 -16.71
C ILE A 302 -33.93 -22.66 -16.43
N ARG A 303 -33.52 -22.75 -15.16
CA ARG A 303 -32.10 -22.62 -14.79
C ARG A 303 -31.39 -23.93 -15.14
N LYS A 304 -30.44 -23.89 -16.07
CA LYS A 304 -29.70 -25.08 -16.53
C LYS A 304 -29.00 -25.82 -15.38
N SER A 305 -28.51 -25.10 -14.37
CA SER A 305 -27.93 -25.70 -13.15
C SER A 305 -28.90 -26.48 -12.25
N ARG A 306 -30.22 -26.44 -12.51
CA ARG A 306 -31.22 -27.25 -11.78
C ARG A 306 -31.68 -28.47 -12.57
N LEU A 307 -31.15 -28.70 -13.77
CA LEU A 307 -31.44 -29.90 -14.54
C LEU A 307 -30.78 -31.11 -13.87
N LEU A 308 -31.38 -32.28 -14.04
CA LEU A 308 -30.84 -33.53 -13.48
C LEU A 308 -29.47 -33.83 -14.10
N GLY A 309 -28.48 -34.16 -13.28
CA GLY A 309 -27.10 -34.37 -13.70
C GLY A 309 -26.33 -33.08 -14.02
N PHE A 310 -26.92 -31.89 -13.81
CA PHE A 310 -26.20 -30.63 -13.89
C PHE A 310 -25.78 -30.17 -12.49
N TRP A 311 -24.62 -29.52 -12.42
CA TRP A 311 -24.17 -28.77 -11.25
C TRP A 311 -23.62 -27.41 -11.68
N ASP A 312 -23.36 -26.53 -10.71
CA ASP A 312 -22.95 -25.15 -10.98
C ASP A 312 -21.47 -24.90 -10.63
N PRO A 313 -20.61 -24.79 -11.67
CA PRO A 313 -19.34 -24.09 -11.75
C PRO A 313 -18.88 -23.16 -10.65
N ALA A 314 -19.62 -22.08 -10.66
CA ALA A 314 -19.15 -20.74 -10.37
C ALA A 314 -20.39 -19.89 -10.14
N PRO A 315 -21.11 -20.06 -9.01
CA PRO A 315 -22.46 -19.52 -8.80
C PRO A 315 -22.61 -18.02 -9.07
N GLU A 316 -21.52 -17.25 -8.90
CA GLU A 316 -21.46 -15.81 -9.09
C GLU A 316 -21.20 -15.36 -10.53
N SER A 317 -20.82 -16.29 -11.42
CA SER A 317 -20.46 -16.01 -12.80
C SER A 317 -21.55 -16.41 -13.80
N THR A 318 -21.57 -15.74 -14.94
CA THR A 318 -22.46 -16.07 -16.06
C THR A 318 -21.95 -17.32 -16.77
N LYS A 319 -22.79 -18.36 -16.81
CA LYS A 319 -22.46 -19.63 -17.46
C LYS A 319 -23.16 -19.79 -18.78
N VAL A 320 -22.53 -20.61 -19.61
CA VAL A 320 -23.01 -20.98 -20.91
C VAL A 320 -22.98 -22.48 -21.04
N LEU A 321 -24.00 -23.04 -21.69
CA LEU A 321 -24.03 -24.44 -22.08
C LEU A 321 -23.60 -24.53 -23.54
N CYS A 322 -22.47 -25.18 -23.79
CA CYS A 322 -21.98 -25.49 -25.13
C CYS A 322 -22.24 -26.97 -25.41
N VAL A 323 -23.06 -27.25 -26.42
CA VAL A 323 -23.42 -28.62 -26.83
C VAL A 323 -22.91 -28.87 -28.23
N ARG A 324 -22.10 -29.91 -28.38
CA ARG A 324 -21.65 -30.45 -29.64
C ARG A 324 -22.39 -31.75 -29.90
N TYR A 325 -23.05 -31.84 -31.03
CA TYR A 325 -23.91 -32.96 -31.38
C TYR A 325 -23.72 -33.36 -32.84
N MET A 326 -24.18 -34.55 -33.18
CA MET A 326 -24.22 -35.10 -34.52
C MET A 326 -25.67 -35.41 -34.88
N TYR A 327 -26.13 -34.93 -36.02
CA TYR A 327 -27.45 -35.24 -36.56
C TYR A 327 -27.32 -35.58 -38.04
N ARG A 328 -27.86 -36.73 -38.48
CA ARG A 328 -27.76 -37.22 -39.87
C ARG A 328 -26.33 -37.19 -40.43
N GLY A 329 -25.36 -37.55 -39.60
CA GLY A 329 -23.94 -37.59 -39.96
C GLY A 329 -23.24 -36.22 -40.03
N LYS A 330 -23.90 -35.12 -39.66
CA LYS A 330 -23.31 -33.77 -39.60
C LYS A 330 -23.10 -33.33 -38.16
N GLU A 331 -21.88 -32.89 -37.84
CA GLU A 331 -21.52 -32.32 -36.54
C GLU A 331 -21.87 -30.84 -36.48
N GLN A 332 -22.47 -30.42 -35.38
CA GLN A 332 -22.86 -29.03 -35.12
C GLN A 332 -22.60 -28.67 -33.66
N VAL A 333 -22.39 -27.38 -33.40
CA VAL A 333 -22.17 -26.82 -32.06
C VAL A 333 -23.20 -25.73 -31.81
N VAL A 334 -23.83 -25.77 -30.64
CA VAL A 334 -24.79 -24.76 -30.19
C VAL A 334 -24.39 -24.28 -28.80
N GLU A 335 -24.32 -22.97 -28.64
CA GLU A 335 -23.98 -22.27 -27.40
C GLU A 335 -25.24 -21.54 -26.89
N VAL A 336 -25.64 -21.79 -25.64
CA VAL A 336 -26.86 -21.20 -25.05
C VAL A 336 -26.58 -20.66 -23.66
N SER A 337 -26.89 -19.38 -23.46
CA SER A 337 -26.58 -18.68 -22.23
C SER A 337 -27.77 -18.65 -21.26
N GLY A 338 -27.48 -18.66 -19.95
CA GLY A 338 -28.49 -18.40 -18.91
C GLY A 338 -29.74 -19.29 -18.99
N ARG A 339 -30.90 -18.67 -19.26
CA ARG A 339 -32.22 -19.32 -19.32
C ARG A 339 -32.81 -19.36 -20.73
N GLU A 340 -31.97 -19.18 -21.73
CA GLU A 340 -32.37 -19.28 -23.13
C GLU A 340 -32.74 -20.73 -23.46
N GLU A 341 -33.63 -20.86 -24.44
CA GLU A 341 -34.09 -22.15 -24.92
C GLU A 341 -32.96 -22.87 -25.66
N LEU A 342 -32.78 -24.16 -25.40
CA LEU A 342 -31.98 -25.02 -26.27
C LEU A 342 -32.94 -25.88 -27.07
N ARG A 343 -32.88 -25.78 -28.39
CA ARG A 343 -33.56 -26.68 -29.32
C ARG A 343 -32.52 -27.30 -30.23
N LEU A 344 -32.46 -28.62 -30.23
CA LEU A 344 -31.75 -29.41 -31.22
C LEU A 344 -32.81 -30.03 -32.16
N PRO A 345 -32.46 -30.27 -33.44
CA PRO A 345 -33.39 -30.74 -34.49
C PRO A 345 -34.21 -31.95 -34.07
#